data_AF-W1YC19-F1
#
_entry.id   AF-W1YC19-F1
#
_cell.length_a   1.000
_cell.length_b   1.000
_cell.length_c   1.000
_cell.angle_alpha   90.00
_cell.angle_beta   90.00
_cell.angle_gamma   90.00
#
_symmetry.space_group_name_H-M   'P 1'
#
loop_
_entity.id
_entity.type
_entity.pdbx_description
1 polymer ?
#
loop_
_entity_poly.entity_id
_entity_poly.type
_entity_poly.pdbx_seq_one_letter_code
_entity_poly.pdbx_strand_id
1 'polypeptide(L)'
;DNNGRKADFRNVVLVMTTNAGVRETERKSIGLIHQDNSTDAMEEIKKIFTPEFRNRLDNIIWFDHLSTDVIHQVVDKFIVE
;
A
#
# COMPACT_ATOMS: atom_id res chain seq x y z
N ASP A 1 -9.29 -6.89 -24.56
CA ASP A 1 -8.03 -6.72 -25.31
C ASP A 1 -8.35 -6.06 -26.65
N ASN A 2 -7.35 -5.61 -27.40
CA ASN A 2 -7.55 -5.01 -28.73
C ASN A 2 -7.81 -6.05 -29.85
N ASN A 3 -8.18 -7.29 -29.50
CA ASN A 3 -8.62 -8.32 -30.45
C ASN A 3 -10.15 -8.53 -30.40
N GLY A 4 -10.90 -7.50 -29.99
CA GLY A 4 -12.36 -7.52 -29.96
C GLY A 4 -12.97 -8.28 -28.78
N ARG A 5 -12.15 -8.79 -27.84
CA ARG A 5 -12.67 -9.43 -26.62
C ARG A 5 -12.87 -8.38 -25.54
N LYS A 6 -14.13 -8.21 -25.15
CA LYS A 6 -14.51 -7.36 -24.01
C LYS A 6 -13.95 -7.98 -22.72
N ALA A 7 -13.13 -7.22 -22.01
CA ALA A 7 -12.73 -7.56 -20.66
C ALA A 7 -13.85 -7.12 -19.70
N ASP A 8 -14.21 -8.00 -18.78
CA ASP A 8 -15.23 -7.76 -17.76
C ASP A 8 -14.62 -7.93 -16.37
N PHE A 9 -14.77 -6.92 -15.52
CA PHE A 9 -14.16 -6.85 -14.19
C PHE A 9 -15.18 -6.99 -13.05
N ARG A 10 -16.44 -7.37 -13.35
CA ARG A 10 -17.50 -7.47 -12.33
C ARG A 10 -17.21 -8.45 -11.18
N ASN A 11 -16.38 -9.46 -11.42
CA ASN A 11 -16.02 -10.48 -10.43
C ASN A 11 -14.49 -10.55 -10.21
N VAL A 12 -13.85 -9.37 -10.12
CA VAL A 12 -12.39 -9.26 -9.94
C VAL A 12 -12.10 -8.42 -8.70
N VAL A 13 -11.21 -8.91 -7.84
CA VAL A 13 -10.55 -8.07 -6.83
C VAL A 13 -9.32 -7.45 -7.47
N LEU A 14 -9.37 -6.14 -7.72
CA LEU A 14 -8.23 -5.41 -8.27
C LEU A 14 -7.34 -4.94 -7.11
N VAL A 15 -6.14 -5.50 -7.04
CA VAL A 15 -5.09 -5.05 -6.12
C VAL A 15 -4.07 -4.24 -6.92
N MET A 16 -3.82 -3.00 -6.48
CA MET A 16 -2.81 -2.13 -7.06
C MET A 16 -1.81 -1.73 -5.98
N THR A 17 -0.53 -1.65 -6.35
CA THR A 17 0.56 -1.33 -5.44
C THR A 17 1.36 -0.15 -5.99
N THR A 18 1.81 0.74 -5.09
CA THR A 18 2.66 1.88 -5.42
C THR A 18 3.62 2.12 -4.27
N ASN A 19 4.83 2.59 -4.57
CA ASN A 19 5.80 3.03 -3.56
C ASN A 19 5.57 4.49 -3.11
N ALA A 20 4.50 5.14 -3.60
CA ALA A 20 4.14 6.49 -3.23
C ALA A 20 3.77 6.61 -1.74
N GLY A 21 4.27 7.66 -1.06
CA GLY A 21 3.96 7.91 0.34
C GLY A 21 4.65 6.98 1.33
N VAL A 22 5.45 6.01 0.87
CA VAL A 22 6.15 5.06 1.75
C VAL A 22 7.11 5.80 2.67
N ARG A 23 7.96 6.69 2.14
CA ARG A 23 8.99 7.41 2.93
C ARG A 23 8.39 8.24 4.07
N GLU A 24 7.18 8.75 3.87
CA GLU A 24 6.41 9.53 4.83
C GLU A 24 5.88 8.62 5.96
N THR A 25 5.44 7.39 5.63
CA THR A 25 5.08 6.38 6.66
C THR A 25 6.31 5.85 7.39
N GLU A 26 7.49 5.82 6.76
CA GLU A 26 8.74 5.33 7.40
C GLU A 26 9.34 6.29 8.44
N ARG A 27 8.90 7.56 8.48
CA ARG A 27 9.45 8.54 9.42
C ARG A 27 9.09 8.16 10.85
N LYS A 28 9.97 7.41 11.52
CA LYS A 28 9.86 7.19 12.96
C LYS A 28 9.77 8.54 13.65
N SER A 29 8.73 8.73 14.47
CA SER A 29 8.62 9.90 15.34
C SER A 29 9.89 10.03 16.18
N ILE A 30 10.77 10.97 15.83
CA ILE A 30 11.94 11.30 16.64
C ILE A 30 11.40 12.12 17.82
N GLY A 31 10.99 11.44 18.89
CA GLY A 31 10.43 12.05 20.08
C GLY A 31 9.36 11.20 20.76
N LEU A 32 9.13 11.44 22.05
CA LEU A 32 8.21 10.74 22.97
C LEU A 32 6.71 10.72 22.56
N ILE A 33 6.37 11.09 21.33
CA ILE A 33 4.99 11.18 20.84
C ILE A 33 4.88 10.35 19.56
N HIS A 34 4.08 9.28 19.58
CA HIS A 34 3.65 8.62 18.36
C HIS A 34 2.81 9.61 17.53
N GLN A 35 3.38 10.13 16.45
CA GLN A 35 2.64 10.86 15.44
C GLN A 35 2.11 9.87 14.40
N ASP A 36 0.81 9.98 14.11
CA ASP A 36 0.18 9.26 13.01
C ASP A 36 0.56 9.93 11.69
N ASN A 37 1.59 9.40 11.03
CA ASN A 37 2.12 9.91 9.76
C ASN A 37 1.25 9.51 8.55
N SER A 38 0.12 8.83 8.75
CA SER A 38 -0.81 8.49 7.67
C SER A 38 -1.33 9.72 6.93
N THR A 39 -1.39 10.86 7.63
CA THR A 39 -1.81 12.15 7.05
C THR A 39 -0.81 12.65 6.01
N ASP A 40 0.48 12.57 6.29
CA ASP A 40 1.56 13.00 5.38
C ASP A 40 1.64 12.09 4.14
N ALA A 41 1.51 10.78 4.33
CA ALA A 41 1.51 9.83 3.23
C ALA A 41 0.31 10.01 2.29
N MET A 42 -0.86 10.38 2.84
CA MET A 42 -2.05 10.68 2.06
C MET A 42 -1.89 11.93 1.18
N GLU A 43 -1.06 12.91 1.58
CA GLU A 43 -0.77 14.07 0.73
C GLU A 43 0.02 13.68 -0.52
N GLU A 44 1.00 12.79 -0.41
CA GLU A 44 1.74 12.27 -1.57
C GLU A 44 0.82 11.49 -2.52
N ILE A 45 -0.09 10.67 -1.97
CA ILE A 45 -1.12 9.99 -2.76
C ILE A 45 -2.02 10.97 -3.50
N LYS A 46 -2.42 12.09 -2.86
CA LYS A 46 -3.23 13.15 -3.50
C LYS A 46 -2.47 13.88 -4.60
N LYS A 47 -1.15 14.04 -4.50
CA LYS A 47 -0.30 14.68 -5.52
C LYS A 47 -0.12 13.78 -6.74
N ILE A 48 0.05 12.48 -6.53
CA ILE A 48 0.34 11.52 -7.60
C ILE A 48 -0.93 11.06 -8.32
N PHE A 49 -2.02 10.84 -7.60
CA PHE A 49 -3.26 10.31 -8.16
C PHE A 49 -4.39 11.35 -8.15
N THR A 50 -5.05 11.49 -9.31
CA THR A 50 -6.16 12.42 -9.45
C THR A 50 -7.35 12.02 -8.55
N PRO A 51 -8.22 12.97 -8.18
CA PRO A 51 -9.43 12.66 -7.42
C PRO A 51 -10.30 11.59 -8.08
N GLU A 52 -10.42 11.58 -9.41
CA GLU A 52 -11.24 10.62 -10.15
C GLU A 52 -10.76 9.19 -9.95
N PHE A 53 -9.45 8.96 -10.00
CA PHE A 53 -8.86 7.65 -9.76
C PHE A 53 -9.06 7.21 -8.30
N ARG A 54 -8.76 8.10 -7.34
CA ARG A 54 -8.89 7.81 -5.91
C ARG A 54 -10.34 7.51 -5.51
N ASN A 55 -11.30 8.21 -6.11
CA ASN A 55 -12.73 7.98 -5.89
C ASN A 55 -13.24 6.65 -6.50
N ARG A 56 -12.38 5.85 -7.14
CA ARG A 56 -12.69 4.49 -7.63
C ARG A 56 -12.03 3.39 -6.79
N LEU A 57 -11.28 3.76 -5.76
CA LEU A 57 -10.67 2.81 -4.82
C LEU A 57 -11.59 2.66 -3.61
N ASP A 58 -11.87 1.42 -3.24
CA ASP A 58 -12.66 1.15 -2.04
C ASP A 58 -11.86 1.42 -0.77
N ASN A 59 -10.58 1.02 -0.76
CA ASN A 59 -9.68 1.17 0.39
C ASN A 59 -8.23 1.38 -0.05
N ILE A 60 -7.45 2.05 0.82
CA ILE A 60 -6.00 2.17 0.71
C ILE A 60 -5.42 1.47 1.95
N ILE A 61 -4.53 0.50 1.71
CA ILE A 61 -3.87 -0.27 2.76
C ILE A 61 -2.42 0.16 2.83
N TRP A 62 -1.99 0.62 4.00
CA TRP A 62 -0.58 0.92 4.28
C TRP A 62 0.12 -0.34 4.75
N PHE A 63 1.29 -0.62 4.18
CA PHE A 63 2.12 -1.73 4.63
C PHE A 63 3.07 -1.23 5.71
N ASP A 64 3.02 -1.88 6.87
CA ASP A 64 4.00 -1.66 7.92
C ASP A 64 5.36 -2.23 7.53
N HIS A 65 6.40 -1.71 8.19
CA HIS A 65 7.72 -2.33 8.11
C HIS A 65 7.71 -3.73 8.70
N LEU A 66 8.53 -4.61 8.10
CA LEU A 66 8.77 -5.93 8.66
C LEU A 66 9.49 -5.79 10.01
N SER A 67 8.80 -6.16 11.09
CA SER A 67 9.45 -6.32 12.39
C SER A 67 10.37 -7.54 12.35
N THR A 68 11.33 -7.60 13.29
CA THR A 68 12.21 -8.76 13.44
C THR A 68 11.42 -10.06 13.58
N ASP A 69 10.30 -10.04 14.30
CA ASP A 69 9.42 -11.21 14.47
C ASP A 69 8.80 -11.67 13.14
N VAL A 70 8.34 -10.73 12.31
CA VAL A 70 7.79 -11.05 10.99
C VAL A 70 8.91 -11.56 10.07
N ILE A 71 10.11 -11.00 10.15
CA ILE A 71 11.28 -11.48 9.39
C ILE A 71 11.58 -12.95 9.74
N HIS A 72 11.57 -13.30 11.03
CA HIS A 72 11.76 -14.70 11.45
C HIS A 72 10.70 -15.64 10.86
N GLN A 73 9.41 -15.26 10.92
CA GLN A 73 8.33 -16.06 10.32
C GLN A 73 8.49 -16.24 8.81
N VAL A 74 8.97 -15.21 8.11
CA VAL A 74 9.25 -15.28 6.67
C VAL A 74 10.36 -16.30 6.40
N VAL A 75 11.47 -16.23 7.15
CA VAL A 75 12.57 -17.18 7.03
C VAL A 75 12.09 -18.61 7.32
N ASP A 76 11.32 -18.81 8.39
CA ASP A 76 10.79 -20.11 8.76
C ASP A 76 9.90 -20.69 7.65
N LYS A 77 9.03 -19.86 7.04
CA LYS A 77 8.21 -20.27 5.90
C LYS A 77 9.06 -20.77 4.72
N PHE A 78 10.14 -20.08 4.40
CA PHE A 78 11.04 -20.44 3.29
C PHE A 78 11.83 -21.74 3.53
N ILE A 79 11.99 -22.18 4.78
CA ILE A 79 12.70 -23.42 5.13
C ILE A 79 11.75 -24.63 5.11
N VAL A 80 10.46 -24.41 5.35
CA VAL A 80 9.42 -25.46 5.39
C VAL A 80 8.90 -25.84 3.99
N GLU A 81 8.97 -24.92 3.02
CA GLU A 81 8.74 -25.16 1.58
C GLU A 81 10.01 -25.71 0.88
#